data_AF-A0A956KSF4-F1
#
_entry.id   AF-A0A956KSF4-F1
#
_cell.length_a   1.000
_cell.length_b   1.000
_cell.length_c   1.000
_cell.angle_alpha   90.00
_cell.angle_beta   90.00
_cell.angle_gamma   90.00
#
_symmetry.space_group_name_H-M   'P 1'
#
loop_
_entity.id
_entity.type
_entity.pdbx_description
1 polymer ?
#
loop_
_entity_poly.entity_id
_entity_poly.type
_entity_poly.pdbx_seq_one_letter_code
_entity_poly.pdbx_strand_id
1 'polypeptide(L)'
;MNRSMIMCLTVPFAVALTGCPSDSGSEDDIGDETGLTTLTSSTSSTTDDTTTLDTTTTLDTTTDETVGTTTDDGMNCGEVSIVPTYVPPNVMLVVDASGSMVNNSWDDDQDPNTPTVTRWNTLYGVVDTVMQNFGPAMYAGIQRFLSEDACPNATPQSSMCYNADSCIVGTTPEVGVALNNGASILGAIPGPNAGNTEIVGGTPATKGITSAVNHLLAQDPLNPRYIVLITDGAANCNQALAFPNYLEQYDDTLPTTVESAFMDDGITTFVVGVDIVNSLQGVGQDGSPEANPFETLNAVALAGGAPKNMGMDAEKFFNST
;
A
#
# COMPACT_ATOMS: atom_id res chain seq x y z
N MET A 1 58.68 -34.48 29.13
CA MET A 1 59.48 -33.31 29.52
C MET A 1 58.52 -32.13 29.61
N ASN A 2 58.07 -31.83 30.83
CA ASN A 2 57.20 -30.70 31.14
C ASN A 2 58.06 -29.47 31.41
N ARG A 3 57.76 -28.35 30.77
CA ARG A 3 58.18 -27.03 31.25
C ARG A 3 57.04 -26.01 31.13
N SER A 4 56.84 -25.39 32.28
CA SER A 4 55.96 -24.28 32.64
C SER A 4 56.60 -22.93 32.29
N MET A 5 55.78 -21.89 32.06
CA MET A 5 55.97 -20.46 32.40
C MET A 5 54.74 -19.71 31.82
N ILE A 6 53.80 -19.15 32.60
CA ILE A 6 53.81 -17.96 33.50
C ILE A 6 53.98 -16.63 32.74
N MET A 7 52.87 -15.85 32.74
CA MET A 7 52.70 -14.38 32.90
C MET A 7 51.68 -13.84 31.88
N CYS A 8 50.87 -12.80 32.10
CA CYS A 8 50.34 -12.05 33.25
C CYS A 8 49.60 -10.83 32.63
N LEU A 9 48.37 -10.50 33.09
CA LEU A 9 47.71 -9.17 33.04
C LEU A 9 47.39 -8.58 31.62
N THR A 10 46.28 -7.92 31.30
CA THR A 10 45.28 -7.12 32.02
C THR A 10 43.95 -7.03 31.25
N VAL A 11 42.89 -6.78 32.03
CA VAL A 11 41.46 -6.51 31.78
C VAL A 11 41.15 -5.34 30.81
N PRO A 12 39.97 -5.35 30.15
CA PRO A 12 39.13 -4.15 30.17
C PRO A 12 37.71 -4.39 30.73
N PHE A 13 37.27 -3.32 31.39
CA PHE A 13 36.00 -3.03 32.05
C PHE A 13 34.74 -3.65 31.43
N ALA A 14 33.95 -4.33 32.27
CA ALA A 14 32.52 -4.51 32.08
C ALA A 14 31.78 -3.57 33.05
N VAL A 15 31.02 -2.62 32.52
CA VAL A 15 30.06 -1.80 33.27
C VAL A 15 28.71 -2.50 33.17
N ALA A 16 28.33 -3.22 34.23
CA ALA A 16 26.97 -3.74 34.41
C ALA A 16 26.23 -2.81 35.37
N LEU A 17 25.19 -2.15 34.87
CA LEU A 17 24.24 -1.38 35.67
C LEU A 17 23.33 -2.33 36.44
N THR A 18 23.30 -2.13 37.75
CA THR A 18 22.42 -2.78 38.72
C THR A 18 20.99 -2.25 38.61
N GLY A 19 20.03 -3.13 38.31
CA GLY A 19 18.60 -2.90 38.55
C GLY A 19 18.20 -3.45 39.92
N CYS A 20 17.47 -2.65 40.70
CA CYS A 20 16.89 -3.02 41.98
C CYS A 20 15.44 -3.55 41.78
N PRO A 21 14.99 -4.59 42.50
CA PRO A 21 13.65 -5.15 42.36
C PRO A 21 12.66 -4.53 43.35
N SER A 22 11.41 -4.31 42.93
CA SER A 22 10.20 -4.05 43.73
C SER A 22 9.04 -3.92 42.72
N ASP A 23 7.79 -4.30 42.94
CA ASP A 23 7.07 -5.09 43.93
C ASP A 23 5.71 -5.42 43.26
N SER A 24 5.06 -6.46 43.75
CA SER A 24 3.76 -7.03 43.40
C SER A 24 2.54 -6.10 43.63
N GLY A 25 1.47 -6.31 42.85
CA GLY A 25 0.09 -6.12 43.34
C GLY A 25 -0.93 -5.44 42.42
N SER A 26 -1.90 -6.26 41.97
CA SER A 26 -3.34 -6.01 41.68
C SER A 26 -3.83 -5.16 40.50
N GLU A 27 -4.56 -5.86 39.63
CA GLU A 27 -5.97 -5.66 39.21
C GLU A 27 -6.46 -4.22 38.98
N ASP A 28 -6.84 -3.90 37.74
CA ASP A 28 -8.26 -3.69 37.38
C ASP A 28 -8.47 -3.50 35.86
N ASP A 29 -9.57 -4.10 35.43
CA ASP A 29 -10.49 -3.86 34.30
C ASP A 29 -10.26 -2.65 33.37
N ILE A 30 -10.57 -2.83 32.07
CA ILE A 30 -11.40 -1.96 31.20
C ILE A 30 -11.20 -2.34 29.71
N GLY A 31 -12.30 -2.78 29.09
CA GLY A 31 -12.84 -2.10 27.92
C GLY A 31 -12.25 -2.42 26.55
N ASP A 32 -12.94 -3.32 25.86
CA ASP A 32 -13.24 -3.28 24.43
C ASP A 32 -13.58 -1.84 23.96
N GLU A 33 -13.19 -1.46 22.75
CA GLU A 33 -13.80 -0.43 21.88
C GLU A 33 -12.98 -0.30 20.58
N THR A 34 -13.40 -1.05 19.56
CA THR A 34 -13.09 -0.82 18.15
C THR A 34 -13.79 0.45 17.66
N GLY A 35 -13.07 1.56 17.57
CA GLY A 35 -13.60 2.84 17.09
C GLY A 35 -13.69 2.94 15.57
N LEU A 36 -14.73 2.37 14.96
CA LEU A 36 -15.25 2.78 13.65
C LEU A 36 -16.54 3.57 13.88
N THR A 37 -16.44 4.90 13.97
CA THR A 37 -17.62 5.77 14.04
C THR A 37 -18.11 6.11 12.63
N THR A 38 -19.22 5.47 12.28
CA THR A 38 -20.15 5.81 11.20
C THR A 38 -20.63 7.26 11.29
N LEU A 39 -20.36 8.05 10.25
CA LEU A 39 -21.00 9.35 10.02
C LEU A 39 -22.41 9.13 9.45
N THR A 40 -23.43 9.35 10.28
CA THR A 40 -24.82 9.35 9.84
C THR A 40 -25.24 10.79 9.51
N SER A 41 -25.70 10.96 8.28
CA SER A 41 -26.27 12.19 7.74
C SER A 41 -27.51 12.65 8.53
N SER A 42 -27.65 13.96 8.74
CA SER A 42 -28.93 14.55 9.16
C SER A 42 -29.26 15.74 8.27
N THR A 43 -30.31 15.54 7.49
CA THR A 43 -30.95 16.47 6.58
C THR A 43 -31.75 17.54 7.32
N SER A 44 -31.64 18.77 6.81
CA SER A 44 -32.60 19.86 6.70
C SER A 44 -33.84 19.89 7.62
N SER A 45 -34.01 20.99 8.36
CA SER A 45 -35.31 21.63 8.52
C SER A 45 -35.18 23.15 8.66
N THR A 46 -35.99 23.84 7.87
CA THR A 46 -36.21 25.28 7.77
C THR A 46 -37.12 25.78 8.89
N THR A 47 -36.85 26.94 9.48
CA THR A 47 -37.90 27.92 9.85
C THR A 47 -37.31 29.32 9.95
N ASP A 48 -37.99 30.27 9.32
CA ASP A 48 -37.86 31.72 9.42
C ASP A 48 -37.76 32.22 10.87
N ASP A 49 -36.95 33.25 11.12
CA ASP A 49 -37.47 34.38 11.89
C ASP A 49 -36.76 35.70 11.55
N THR A 50 -37.61 36.70 11.31
CA THR A 50 -37.29 38.06 10.90
C THR A 50 -37.20 38.98 12.11
N THR A 51 -36.09 39.69 12.29
CA THR A 51 -36.11 41.00 12.99
C THR A 51 -35.11 41.98 12.38
N THR A 52 -35.67 42.97 11.70
CA THR A 52 -35.06 44.25 11.34
C THR A 52 -34.91 45.16 12.56
N LEU A 53 -33.75 45.82 12.73
CA LEU A 53 -33.65 47.11 13.42
C LEU A 53 -32.44 47.92 12.93
N ASP A 54 -32.77 48.81 12.01
CA ASP A 54 -32.29 50.17 11.74
C ASP A 54 -31.23 50.77 12.69
N THR A 55 -30.17 51.38 12.13
CA THR A 55 -29.98 52.85 12.07
C THR A 55 -28.51 53.22 11.87
N THR A 56 -28.31 54.04 10.85
CA THR A 56 -27.16 54.86 10.44
C THR A 56 -26.26 55.48 11.53
N THR A 57 -24.95 55.49 11.27
CA THR A 57 -24.08 56.66 11.48
C THR A 57 -22.86 56.64 10.55
N THR A 58 -22.93 57.44 9.49
CA THR A 58 -21.76 57.99 8.79
C THR A 58 -21.16 59.11 9.65
N LEU A 59 -19.85 59.07 9.93
CA LEU A 59 -19.09 60.29 10.22
C LEU A 59 -17.65 60.15 9.69
N ASP A 60 -17.41 60.93 8.65
CA ASP A 60 -16.11 61.28 8.07
C ASP A 60 -15.44 62.35 8.95
N THR A 61 -14.17 62.18 9.34
CA THR A 61 -13.22 63.30 9.51
C THR A 61 -11.78 62.77 9.45
N THR A 62 -10.99 63.46 8.63
CA THR A 62 -9.57 63.30 8.36
C THR A 62 -8.63 63.82 9.48
N THR A 63 -7.36 63.42 9.34
CA THR A 63 -6.09 64.07 9.76
C THR A 63 -5.53 63.97 11.19
N ASP A 64 -4.33 63.37 11.21
CA ASP A 64 -3.05 63.83 11.80
C ASP A 64 -2.51 63.16 13.07
N GLU A 65 -1.20 62.90 13.02
CA GLU A 65 -0.37 62.19 13.99
C GLU A 65 -0.35 62.85 15.37
N THR A 66 -0.44 62.06 16.45
CA THR A 66 0.40 62.31 17.63
C THR A 66 0.66 61.03 18.43
N VAL A 67 1.92 60.90 18.83
CA VAL A 67 2.55 59.81 19.58
C VAL A 67 1.97 59.62 20.99
N GLY A 68 1.68 58.35 21.31
CA GLY A 68 2.04 57.72 22.59
C GLY A 68 1.14 57.97 23.80
N THR A 69 0.20 57.06 24.06
CA THR A 69 -0.13 56.62 25.42
C THR A 69 -0.56 55.16 25.40
N THR A 70 0.00 54.38 26.32
CA THR A 70 -0.23 52.96 26.55
C THR A 70 -1.70 52.66 26.82
N THR A 71 -2.36 52.02 25.86
CA THR A 71 -3.56 51.22 26.10
C THR A 71 -3.32 49.85 25.53
N ASP A 72 -3.79 48.87 26.28
CA ASP A 72 -3.75 47.43 26.07
C ASP A 72 -4.52 47.08 24.79
N ASP A 73 -3.97 47.45 23.63
CA ASP A 73 -4.42 46.99 22.33
C ASP A 73 -3.93 45.55 22.22
N GLY A 74 -4.76 44.66 22.77
CA GLY A 74 -4.58 43.22 22.75
C GLY A 74 -4.05 42.83 21.38
N MET A 75 -2.87 42.21 21.39
CA MET A 75 -2.12 41.78 20.22
C MET A 75 -3.06 40.95 19.33
N ASN A 76 -3.75 41.59 18.39
CA ASN A 76 -4.62 40.89 17.47
C ASN A 76 -3.69 40.24 16.46
N CYS A 77 -3.37 38.98 16.71
CA CYS A 77 -2.53 38.17 15.83
C CYS A 77 -3.16 37.90 14.46
N GLY A 78 -4.30 38.51 14.13
CA GLY A 78 -5.00 38.36 12.86
C GLY A 78 -5.49 36.94 12.67
N GLU A 79 -6.79 36.73 12.58
CA GLU A 79 -7.27 35.44 12.11
C GLU A 79 -6.95 35.31 10.61
N VAL A 80 -5.95 34.49 10.29
CA VAL A 80 -5.63 34.11 8.92
C VAL A 80 -6.45 32.89 8.57
N SER A 81 -7.46 33.07 7.71
CA SER A 81 -8.19 31.94 7.14
C SER A 81 -7.32 31.28 6.06
N ILE A 82 -6.80 30.09 6.37
CA ILE A 82 -6.12 29.25 5.39
C ILE A 82 -7.15 28.21 4.93
N VAL A 83 -7.56 28.29 3.67
CA VAL A 83 -8.36 27.23 3.04
C VAL A 83 -7.39 26.33 2.26
N PRO A 84 -7.05 25.14 2.78
CA PRO A 84 -6.21 24.21 2.03
C PRO A 84 -6.91 23.78 0.74
N THR A 85 -6.20 23.86 -0.37
CA THR A 85 -6.69 23.37 -1.65
C THR A 85 -6.35 21.89 -1.76
N TYR A 86 -7.36 21.04 -1.95
CA TYR A 86 -7.16 19.63 -2.20
C TYR A 86 -6.60 19.40 -3.61
N VAL A 87 -5.50 18.65 -3.69
CA VAL A 87 -4.92 18.20 -4.96
C VAL A 87 -5.14 16.69 -5.04
N PRO A 88 -5.98 16.19 -5.96
CA PRO A 88 -6.20 14.76 -6.14
C PRO A 88 -4.90 14.03 -6.50
N PRO A 89 -4.59 12.90 -5.85
CA PRO A 89 -3.40 12.13 -6.18
C PRO A 89 -3.57 11.30 -7.45
N ASN A 90 -2.46 10.96 -8.09
CA ASN A 90 -2.34 9.87 -9.06
C ASN A 90 -2.06 8.56 -8.33
N VAL A 91 -2.95 7.59 -8.46
CA VAL A 91 -2.85 6.28 -7.80
C VAL A 91 -2.85 5.18 -8.85
N MET A 92 -1.78 4.39 -8.88
CA MET A 92 -1.69 3.18 -9.69
C MET A 92 -1.91 1.95 -8.82
N LEU A 93 -2.95 1.19 -9.13
CA LEU A 93 -3.11 -0.17 -8.63
C LEU A 93 -2.19 -1.09 -9.44
N VAL A 94 -1.30 -1.83 -8.79
CA VAL A 94 -0.40 -2.78 -9.43
C VAL A 94 -0.77 -4.15 -8.89
N VAL A 95 -1.54 -4.90 -9.68
CA VAL A 95 -2.26 -6.09 -9.19
C VAL A 95 -1.69 -7.38 -9.78
N ASP A 96 -1.55 -8.36 -8.91
CA ASP A 96 -1.14 -9.71 -9.25
C ASP A 96 -2.27 -10.51 -9.88
N ALA A 97 -2.01 -11.03 -11.07
CA ALA A 97 -2.83 -11.92 -11.86
C ALA A 97 -2.02 -13.17 -12.26
N SER A 98 -1.18 -13.65 -11.35
CA SER A 98 -0.50 -14.95 -11.44
C SER A 98 -1.45 -16.11 -11.15
N GLY A 99 -1.06 -17.32 -11.55
CA GLY A 99 -1.91 -18.50 -11.39
C GLY A 99 -2.29 -18.83 -9.93
N SER A 100 -1.47 -18.45 -8.95
CA SER A 100 -1.76 -18.66 -7.51
C SER A 100 -3.04 -17.93 -7.07
N MET A 101 -3.35 -16.78 -7.68
CA MET A 101 -4.52 -15.97 -7.36
C MET A 101 -5.86 -16.68 -7.63
N VAL A 102 -5.89 -17.62 -8.58
CA VAL A 102 -7.10 -18.37 -8.96
C VAL A 102 -7.06 -19.84 -8.56
N ASN A 103 -5.88 -20.40 -8.31
CA ASN A 103 -5.73 -21.79 -7.88
C ASN A 103 -5.88 -21.97 -6.36
N ASN A 104 -5.66 -20.91 -5.59
CA ASN A 104 -5.80 -20.92 -4.14
C ASN A 104 -7.13 -20.30 -3.72
N SER A 105 -7.85 -21.00 -2.84
CA SER A 105 -9.06 -20.50 -2.20
C SER A 105 -8.85 -20.36 -0.70
N TRP A 106 -9.47 -19.35 -0.11
CA TRP A 106 -9.39 -19.05 1.31
C TRP A 106 -10.75 -18.62 1.86
N ASP A 107 -10.88 -18.64 3.19
CA ASP A 107 -12.07 -18.19 3.91
C ASP A 107 -11.94 -16.70 4.18
N ASP A 108 -12.58 -15.87 3.36
CA ASP A 108 -12.37 -14.42 3.32
C ASP A 108 -13.15 -13.65 4.40
N ASP A 109 -14.17 -14.27 5.00
CA ASP A 109 -15.01 -13.67 6.04
C ASP A 109 -14.90 -14.38 7.40
N GLN A 110 -14.09 -15.44 7.48
CA GLN A 110 -13.91 -16.27 8.67
C GLN A 110 -15.23 -16.91 9.16
N ASP A 111 -16.24 -17.02 8.28
CA ASP A 111 -17.47 -17.75 8.55
C ASP A 111 -17.37 -19.17 7.96
N PRO A 112 -17.27 -20.21 8.80
CA PRO A 112 -17.18 -21.58 8.30
C PRO A 112 -18.42 -22.06 7.52
N ASN A 113 -19.49 -21.27 7.46
CA ASN A 113 -20.71 -21.57 6.71
C ASN A 113 -20.77 -20.93 5.31
N THR A 114 -19.84 -20.04 4.97
CA THR A 114 -19.73 -19.44 3.63
C THR A 114 -18.73 -20.25 2.79
N PRO A 115 -18.95 -20.37 1.46
CA PRO A 115 -17.97 -21.02 0.59
C PRO A 115 -16.70 -20.20 0.51
N THR A 116 -15.54 -20.87 0.53
CA THR A 116 -14.26 -20.22 0.26
C THR A 116 -14.26 -19.61 -1.14
N VAL A 117 -13.57 -18.48 -1.28
CA VAL A 117 -13.41 -17.76 -2.54
C VAL A 117 -11.96 -17.80 -3.00
N THR A 118 -11.71 -17.55 -4.29
CA THR A 118 -10.33 -17.39 -4.77
C THR A 118 -9.74 -16.08 -4.27
N ARG A 119 -8.42 -16.01 -4.13
CA ARG A 119 -7.72 -14.77 -3.77
C ARG A 119 -8.00 -13.65 -4.78
N TRP A 120 -8.16 -14.00 -6.07
CA TRP A 120 -8.58 -13.08 -7.12
C TRP A 120 -9.99 -12.50 -6.89
N ASN A 121 -10.94 -13.32 -6.41
CA ASN A 121 -12.29 -12.86 -6.12
C ASN A 121 -12.28 -11.75 -5.06
N THR A 122 -11.53 -11.96 -3.97
CA THR A 122 -11.31 -10.95 -2.93
C THR A 122 -10.66 -9.69 -3.50
N LEU A 123 -9.58 -9.83 -4.29
CA LEU A 123 -8.90 -8.69 -4.91
C LEU A 123 -9.87 -7.88 -5.77
N TYR A 124 -10.66 -8.54 -6.61
CA TYR A 124 -11.67 -7.88 -7.44
C TYR A 124 -12.68 -7.10 -6.59
N GLY A 125 -13.19 -7.70 -5.50
CA GLY A 125 -14.12 -7.04 -4.59
C GLY A 125 -13.53 -5.81 -3.89
N VAL A 126 -12.25 -5.86 -3.51
CA VAL A 126 -11.52 -4.71 -2.94
C VAL A 126 -11.36 -3.61 -3.98
N VAL A 127 -10.92 -3.93 -5.20
CA VAL A 127 -10.79 -2.95 -6.28
C VAL A 127 -12.13 -2.27 -6.56
N ASP A 128 -13.22 -3.04 -6.64
CA ASP A 128 -14.57 -2.51 -6.85
C ASP A 128 -14.98 -1.55 -5.73
N THR A 129 -14.83 -1.98 -4.47
CA THR A 129 -15.16 -1.17 -3.30
C THR A 129 -14.34 0.12 -3.24
N VAL A 130 -13.02 0.06 -3.48
CA VAL A 130 -12.15 1.23 -3.45
C VAL A 130 -12.50 2.19 -4.58
N MET A 131 -12.75 1.68 -5.79
CA MET A 131 -13.12 2.52 -6.93
C MET A 131 -14.48 3.18 -6.77
N GLN A 132 -15.47 2.49 -6.18
CA GLN A 132 -16.78 3.07 -5.91
C GLN A 132 -16.73 4.18 -4.86
N ASN A 133 -15.92 4.02 -3.81
CA ASN A 133 -15.87 4.97 -2.69
C ASN A 133 -14.87 6.12 -2.91
N PHE A 134 -13.74 5.85 -3.54
CA PHE A 134 -12.62 6.81 -3.64
C PHE A 134 -12.27 7.20 -5.08
N GLY A 135 -12.74 6.47 -6.10
CA GLY A 135 -12.49 6.76 -7.51
C GLY A 135 -12.78 8.21 -7.92
N PRO A 136 -13.86 8.87 -7.44
CA PRO A 136 -14.12 10.27 -7.74
C PRO A 136 -13.12 11.27 -7.12
N ALA A 137 -12.36 10.86 -6.10
CA ALA A 137 -11.43 11.71 -5.37
C ALA A 137 -9.98 11.60 -5.87
N MET A 138 -9.66 10.66 -6.76
CA MET A 138 -8.29 10.43 -7.23
C MET A 138 -8.21 10.13 -8.72
N TYR A 139 -7.05 10.38 -9.31
CA TYR A 139 -6.73 9.88 -10.64
C TYR A 139 -6.26 8.43 -10.51
N ALA A 140 -7.16 7.48 -10.74
CA ALA A 140 -6.89 6.06 -10.57
C ALA A 140 -6.57 5.38 -11.91
N GLY A 141 -5.58 4.49 -11.90
CA GLY A 141 -5.24 3.58 -13.00
C GLY A 141 -4.89 2.19 -12.48
N ILE A 142 -4.73 1.24 -13.39
CA ILE A 142 -4.39 -0.14 -13.05
C ILE A 142 -3.35 -0.72 -14.01
N GLN A 143 -2.29 -1.28 -13.44
CA GLN A 143 -1.33 -2.16 -14.09
C GLN A 143 -1.58 -3.56 -13.58
N ARG A 144 -1.88 -4.48 -14.49
CA ARG A 144 -1.96 -5.89 -14.16
C ARG A 144 -0.63 -6.56 -14.48
N PHE A 145 -0.16 -7.44 -13.61
CA PHE A 145 0.92 -8.36 -13.94
C PHE A 145 0.47 -9.77 -13.60
N LEU A 146 0.39 -10.69 -14.55
CA LEU A 146 0.76 -10.55 -15.96
C LEU A 146 -0.27 -9.76 -16.79
N SER A 147 0.06 -9.42 -18.03
CA SER A 147 -0.90 -8.81 -18.97
C SER A 147 -1.84 -9.85 -19.60
N GLU A 148 -2.80 -9.42 -20.41
CA GLU A 148 -3.74 -10.33 -21.11
C GLU A 148 -3.07 -11.14 -22.22
N ASP A 149 -1.98 -10.61 -22.76
CA ASP A 149 -1.15 -11.29 -23.75
C ASP A 149 -0.28 -12.41 -23.17
N ALA A 150 -0.22 -12.55 -21.84
CA ALA A 150 0.53 -13.62 -21.22
C ALA A 150 -0.14 -14.96 -21.49
N CYS A 151 0.67 -15.97 -21.80
CA CYS A 151 0.22 -17.35 -21.95
C CYS A 151 -0.97 -17.52 -22.91
N PRO A 152 -0.87 -17.08 -24.18
CA PRO A 152 -2.00 -17.03 -25.12
C PRO A 152 -2.60 -18.40 -25.45
N ASN A 153 -1.91 -19.50 -25.11
CA ASN A 153 -2.35 -20.87 -25.32
C ASN A 153 -2.69 -21.57 -24.00
N ALA A 154 -3.01 -20.83 -22.94
CA ALA A 154 -3.39 -21.40 -21.66
C ALA A 154 -4.63 -22.30 -21.80
N THR A 155 -4.58 -23.43 -21.13
CA THR A 155 -5.64 -24.41 -21.01
C THR A 155 -5.94 -24.61 -19.52
N PRO A 156 -7.10 -25.18 -19.16
CA PRO A 156 -7.38 -25.51 -17.77
C PRO A 156 -6.37 -26.49 -17.13
N GLN A 157 -5.54 -27.15 -17.93
CA GLN A 157 -4.48 -28.06 -17.49
C GLN A 157 -3.09 -27.40 -17.43
N SER A 158 -2.95 -26.13 -17.84
CA SER A 158 -1.67 -25.41 -17.91
C SER A 158 -1.70 -24.12 -17.10
N SER A 159 -2.26 -24.17 -15.89
CA SER A 159 -2.49 -23.02 -15.01
C SER A 159 -1.22 -22.26 -14.57
N MET A 160 -0.05 -22.89 -14.72
CA MET A 160 1.24 -22.29 -14.38
C MET A 160 1.95 -21.70 -15.61
N CYS A 161 1.48 -22.04 -16.81
CA CYS A 161 2.09 -21.64 -18.08
C CYS A 161 3.62 -21.68 -18.02
N TYR A 162 4.19 -22.86 -17.81
CA TYR A 162 5.60 -23.00 -17.48
C TYR A 162 6.53 -22.86 -18.71
N ASN A 163 6.63 -21.65 -19.26
CA ASN A 163 7.36 -21.32 -20.49
C ASN A 163 7.69 -19.82 -20.57
N ALA A 164 8.25 -19.37 -21.70
CA ALA A 164 8.68 -17.98 -21.91
C ALA A 164 7.55 -16.92 -21.83
N ASP A 165 6.30 -17.31 -22.05
CA ASP A 165 5.15 -16.42 -22.07
C ASP A 165 4.60 -16.15 -20.65
N SER A 166 5.13 -16.83 -19.63
CA SER A 166 4.72 -16.77 -18.23
C SER A 166 5.07 -15.48 -17.50
N CYS A 167 5.72 -14.54 -18.18
CA CYS A 167 6.36 -13.35 -17.62
C CYS A 167 6.10 -12.08 -18.47
N ILE A 168 5.08 -12.12 -19.33
CA ILE A 168 4.68 -11.02 -20.20
C ILE A 168 3.89 -9.99 -19.38
N VAL A 169 4.34 -8.74 -19.40
CA VAL A 169 3.69 -7.59 -18.78
C VAL A 169 3.63 -6.49 -19.82
N GLY A 170 2.50 -5.79 -19.89
CA GLY A 170 2.34 -4.63 -20.75
C GLY A 170 3.37 -3.55 -20.42
N THR A 171 3.93 -2.89 -21.44
CA THR A 171 4.84 -1.75 -21.22
C THR A 171 4.09 -0.50 -20.75
N THR A 172 2.78 -0.47 -20.94
CA THR A 172 1.86 0.54 -20.44
C THR A 172 0.82 -0.11 -19.54
N PRO A 173 0.26 0.62 -18.57
CA PRO A 173 -0.88 0.15 -17.79
C PRO A 173 -2.07 -0.25 -18.65
N GLU A 174 -2.82 -1.24 -18.17
CA GLU A 174 -4.08 -1.66 -18.78
C GLU A 174 -5.05 -0.48 -18.82
N VAL A 175 -5.05 0.34 -17.76
CA VAL A 175 -5.72 1.62 -17.72
C VAL A 175 -4.81 2.66 -17.08
N GLY A 176 -4.49 3.72 -17.82
CA GLY A 176 -3.78 4.87 -17.26
C GLY A 176 -4.61 5.65 -16.24
N VAL A 177 -3.94 6.41 -15.37
CA VAL A 177 -4.63 7.25 -14.38
C VAL A 177 -5.61 8.24 -15.02
N ALA A 178 -6.84 8.26 -14.53
CA ALA A 178 -7.83 9.27 -14.87
C ALA A 178 -8.80 9.48 -13.69
N LEU A 179 -9.47 10.63 -13.65
CA LEU A 179 -10.42 10.95 -12.59
C LEU A 179 -11.69 10.10 -12.76
N ASN A 180 -12.21 9.55 -11.66
CA ASN A 180 -13.44 8.76 -11.67
C ASN A 180 -13.40 7.57 -12.66
N ASN A 181 -12.25 6.91 -12.73
CA ASN A 181 -11.95 5.89 -13.74
C ASN A 181 -12.29 4.46 -13.33
N GLY A 182 -13.09 4.30 -12.26
CA GLY A 182 -13.39 3.00 -11.66
C GLY A 182 -14.00 1.99 -12.62
N ALA A 183 -14.95 2.42 -13.47
CA ALA A 183 -15.58 1.54 -14.45
C ALA A 183 -14.59 1.02 -15.50
N SER A 184 -13.65 1.84 -15.95
CA SER A 184 -12.60 1.42 -16.90
C SER A 184 -11.64 0.43 -16.24
N ILE A 185 -11.27 0.67 -14.98
CA ILE A 185 -10.40 -0.21 -14.20
C ILE A 185 -11.04 -1.59 -14.03
N LEU A 186 -12.30 -1.66 -13.59
CA LEU A 186 -13.02 -2.92 -13.44
C LEU A 186 -13.25 -3.63 -14.78
N GLY A 187 -13.46 -2.87 -15.86
CA GLY A 187 -13.59 -3.42 -17.21
C GLY A 187 -12.28 -3.97 -17.80
N ALA A 188 -11.13 -3.59 -17.25
CA ALA A 188 -9.81 -4.00 -17.74
C ALA A 188 -9.22 -5.21 -17.00
N ILE A 189 -9.83 -5.63 -15.88
CA ILE A 189 -9.40 -6.82 -15.15
C ILE A 189 -10.40 -7.98 -15.36
N PRO A 190 -9.93 -9.24 -15.33
CA PRO A 190 -10.83 -10.39 -15.36
C PRO A 190 -11.86 -10.32 -14.22
N GLY A 191 -13.09 -10.78 -14.48
CA GLY A 191 -14.16 -10.78 -13.49
C GLY A 191 -13.82 -11.61 -12.23
N PRO A 192 -14.63 -11.51 -11.17
CA PRO A 192 -14.33 -12.14 -9.87
C PRO A 192 -14.31 -13.68 -9.91
N ASN A 193 -14.89 -14.28 -10.96
CA ASN A 193 -14.91 -15.73 -11.18
C ASN A 193 -13.94 -16.19 -12.28
N ALA A 194 -12.96 -15.34 -12.63
CA ALA A 194 -11.92 -15.69 -13.59
C ALA A 194 -11.14 -16.94 -13.14
N GLY A 195 -10.80 -17.79 -14.11
CA GLY A 195 -10.13 -19.05 -13.86
C GLY A 195 -8.71 -19.08 -14.41
N ASN A 196 -8.17 -20.30 -14.49
CA ASN A 196 -6.81 -20.58 -14.92
C ASN A 196 -6.58 -20.50 -16.45
N THR A 197 -7.55 -19.95 -17.18
CA THR A 197 -7.43 -19.61 -18.61
C THR A 197 -7.25 -18.11 -18.83
N GLU A 198 -7.74 -17.29 -17.91
CA GLU A 198 -7.64 -15.84 -17.92
C GLU A 198 -6.50 -15.32 -17.04
N ILE A 199 -6.20 -16.07 -15.98
CA ILE A 199 -5.21 -15.72 -14.95
C ILE A 199 -4.26 -16.90 -14.79
N VAL A 200 -3.04 -16.75 -15.29
CA VAL A 200 -2.12 -17.85 -15.53
C VAL A 200 -0.70 -17.31 -15.70
N GLY A 201 0.30 -17.98 -15.13
CA GLY A 201 1.72 -17.62 -15.22
C GLY A 201 2.33 -17.20 -13.89
N GLY A 202 3.54 -16.62 -13.95
CA GLY A 202 4.30 -16.17 -12.78
C GLY A 202 3.94 -14.77 -12.27
N THR A 203 4.81 -14.22 -11.45
CA THR A 203 4.64 -12.99 -10.66
C THR A 203 5.72 -11.95 -11.05
N PRO A 204 5.71 -11.38 -12.27
CA PRO A 204 6.65 -10.34 -12.73
C PRO A 204 6.40 -8.96 -12.11
N ALA A 205 6.32 -8.89 -10.79
CA ALA A 205 5.98 -7.68 -10.04
C ALA A 205 6.92 -6.51 -10.36
N THR A 206 8.22 -6.74 -10.51
CA THR A 206 9.20 -5.70 -10.87
C THR A 206 8.84 -5.00 -12.18
N LYS A 207 8.42 -5.76 -13.20
CA LYS A 207 7.99 -5.19 -14.49
C LYS A 207 6.70 -4.40 -14.34
N GLY A 208 5.75 -4.89 -13.54
CA GLY A 208 4.51 -4.19 -13.21
C GLY A 208 4.79 -2.84 -12.55
N ILE A 209 5.62 -2.82 -11.50
CA ILE A 209 6.05 -1.60 -10.83
C ILE A 209 6.74 -0.65 -11.81
N THR A 210 7.67 -1.16 -12.63
CA THR A 210 8.39 -0.34 -13.62
C THR A 210 7.43 0.34 -14.60
N SER A 211 6.42 -0.38 -15.12
CA SER A 211 5.42 0.22 -16.00
C SER A 211 4.58 1.28 -15.29
N ALA A 212 4.15 1.02 -14.05
CA ALA A 212 3.38 1.97 -13.25
C ALA A 212 4.19 3.25 -12.93
N VAL A 213 5.46 3.12 -12.55
CA VAL A 213 6.38 4.23 -12.31
C VAL A 213 6.53 5.07 -13.58
N ASN A 214 6.84 4.44 -14.71
CA ASN A 214 6.98 5.14 -15.99
C ASN A 214 5.71 5.91 -16.38
N HIS A 215 4.54 5.31 -16.15
CA HIS A 215 3.26 5.97 -16.40
C HIS A 215 3.04 7.18 -15.48
N LEU A 216 3.30 7.04 -14.18
CA LEU A 216 3.14 8.11 -13.18
C LEU A 216 4.09 9.28 -13.43
N LEU A 217 5.33 9.01 -13.83
CA LEU A 217 6.33 10.02 -14.17
C LEU A 217 5.92 10.87 -15.38
N ALA A 218 5.15 10.30 -16.31
CA ALA A 218 4.60 11.02 -17.46
C ALA A 218 3.38 11.90 -17.13
N GLN A 219 2.82 11.79 -15.92
CA GLN A 219 1.69 12.62 -15.46
C GLN A 219 2.15 13.93 -14.85
N ASP A 220 1.19 14.83 -14.61
CA ASP A 220 1.43 16.10 -13.92
C ASP A 220 2.22 15.90 -12.62
N PRO A 221 3.44 16.44 -12.49
CA PRO A 221 4.27 16.29 -11.31
C PRO A 221 3.73 17.03 -10.08
N LEU A 222 2.74 17.92 -10.23
CA LEU A 222 2.09 18.59 -9.09
C LEU A 222 1.13 17.68 -8.34
N ASN A 223 0.65 16.61 -8.97
CA ASN A 223 -0.21 15.64 -8.31
C ASN A 223 0.66 14.61 -7.55
N PRO A 224 0.43 14.37 -6.25
CA PRO A 224 1.10 13.30 -5.52
C PRO A 224 0.94 11.94 -6.21
N ARG A 225 1.96 11.09 -6.13
CA ARG A 225 2.01 9.81 -6.86
C ARG A 225 2.12 8.65 -5.88
N TYR A 226 1.23 7.67 -6.04
CA TYR A 226 1.19 6.48 -5.19
C TYR A 226 1.04 5.21 -6.01
N ILE A 227 1.63 4.14 -5.51
CA ILE A 227 1.43 2.78 -5.99
C ILE A 227 0.80 1.95 -4.87
N VAL A 228 -0.18 1.12 -5.21
CA VAL A 228 -0.70 0.07 -4.35
C VAL A 228 -0.37 -1.27 -5.01
N LEU A 229 0.65 -1.96 -4.51
CA LEU A 229 1.03 -3.29 -4.96
C LEU A 229 0.18 -4.32 -4.21
N ILE A 230 -0.54 -5.17 -4.94
CA ILE A 230 -1.38 -6.23 -4.37
C ILE A 230 -0.90 -7.57 -4.94
N THR A 231 -0.50 -8.51 -4.07
CA THR A 231 0.04 -9.82 -4.48
C THR A 231 -0.18 -10.89 -3.41
N ASP A 232 -0.21 -12.15 -3.81
CA ASP A 232 -0.34 -13.30 -2.92
C ASP A 232 0.95 -14.15 -2.79
N GLY A 233 2.06 -13.67 -3.34
CA GLY A 233 3.29 -14.44 -3.44
C GLY A 233 4.56 -13.59 -3.57
N ALA A 234 5.69 -14.30 -3.64
CA ALA A 234 6.99 -13.68 -3.88
C ALA A 234 7.21 -13.42 -5.37
N ALA A 235 7.89 -12.32 -5.69
CA ALA A 235 8.16 -11.95 -7.07
C ALA A 235 9.11 -12.94 -7.76
N ASN A 236 8.86 -13.21 -9.04
CA ASN A 236 9.78 -13.92 -9.92
C ASN A 236 9.81 -13.22 -11.29
N CYS A 237 10.13 -13.95 -12.35
CA CYS A 237 10.24 -13.47 -13.72
C CYS A 237 11.42 -12.51 -13.98
N ASN A 238 12.52 -12.67 -13.22
CA ASN A 238 13.76 -11.96 -13.49
C ASN A 238 14.44 -12.50 -14.77
N GLN A 239 14.19 -11.85 -15.90
CA GLN A 239 14.71 -12.27 -17.22
C GLN A 239 16.22 -12.12 -17.39
N ALA A 240 16.95 -11.61 -16.39
CA ALA A 240 18.41 -11.74 -16.34
C ALA A 240 18.86 -13.19 -16.10
N LEU A 241 17.97 -14.04 -15.59
CA LEU A 241 18.19 -15.46 -15.36
C LEU A 241 17.72 -16.30 -16.56
N ALA A 242 18.38 -17.45 -16.79
CA ALA A 242 17.96 -18.39 -17.83
C ALA A 242 16.72 -19.19 -17.39
N PHE A 243 15.91 -19.67 -18.33
CA PHE A 243 14.85 -20.65 -18.03
C PHE A 243 15.46 -21.96 -17.48
N PRO A 244 14.88 -22.59 -16.44
CA PRO A 244 13.67 -22.20 -15.70
C PRO A 244 13.89 -21.20 -14.55
N ASN A 245 15.13 -20.84 -14.25
CA ASN A 245 15.47 -20.06 -13.06
C ASN A 245 14.76 -18.71 -12.95
N TYR A 246 14.40 -18.04 -14.04
CA TYR A 246 13.63 -16.80 -13.91
C TYR A 246 12.25 -17.02 -13.28
N LEU A 247 11.65 -18.22 -13.35
CA LEU A 247 10.40 -18.57 -12.67
C LEU A 247 10.63 -19.07 -11.24
N GLU A 248 11.68 -19.87 -11.06
CA GLU A 248 11.93 -20.61 -9.82
C GLU A 248 12.77 -19.82 -8.79
N GLN A 249 13.33 -18.68 -9.18
CA GLN A 249 14.12 -17.84 -8.28
C GLN A 249 13.41 -16.53 -8.00
N TYR A 250 13.51 -16.12 -6.74
CA TYR A 250 13.01 -14.83 -6.29
C TYR A 250 13.65 -13.69 -7.08
N ASP A 251 12.81 -12.76 -7.54
CA ASP A 251 13.26 -11.52 -8.16
C ASP A 251 13.64 -10.49 -7.08
N ASP A 252 14.92 -10.50 -6.71
CA ASP A 252 15.51 -9.58 -5.74
C ASP A 252 15.62 -8.13 -6.25
N THR A 253 15.23 -7.87 -7.51
CA THR A 253 15.19 -6.52 -8.08
C THR A 253 13.92 -5.76 -7.72
N LEU A 254 12.87 -6.44 -7.20
CA LEU A 254 11.62 -5.76 -6.80
C LEU A 254 11.85 -4.73 -5.68
N PRO A 255 12.47 -5.06 -4.53
CA PRO A 255 12.67 -4.08 -3.46
C PRO A 255 13.52 -2.88 -3.92
N THR A 256 14.56 -3.10 -4.73
CA THR A 256 15.43 -2.02 -5.21
C THR A 256 14.73 -1.11 -6.22
N THR A 257 13.86 -1.67 -7.07
CA THR A 257 13.02 -0.90 -7.99
C THR A 257 12.02 -0.02 -7.23
N VAL A 258 11.40 -0.57 -6.19
CA VAL A 258 10.46 0.16 -5.33
C VAL A 258 11.18 1.23 -4.50
N GLU A 259 12.38 0.94 -3.98
CA GLU A 259 13.22 1.90 -3.26
C GLU A 259 13.60 3.09 -4.14
N SER A 260 14.03 2.85 -5.38
CA SER A 260 14.36 3.94 -6.32
C SER A 260 13.13 4.80 -6.64
N ALA A 261 11.97 4.19 -6.88
CA ALA A 261 10.73 4.93 -7.09
C ALA A 261 10.37 5.83 -5.89
N PHE A 262 10.62 5.38 -4.65
CA PHE A 262 10.38 6.19 -3.46
C PHE A 262 11.43 7.29 -3.28
N MET A 263 12.71 6.95 -3.33
CA MET A 263 13.82 7.84 -2.99
C MET A 263 14.13 8.86 -4.09
N ASP A 264 14.03 8.47 -5.36
CA ASP A 264 14.41 9.30 -6.49
C ASP A 264 13.20 10.06 -7.07
N ASP A 265 12.03 9.41 -7.12
CA ASP A 265 10.83 9.94 -7.79
C ASP A 265 9.71 10.39 -6.83
N GLY A 266 9.86 10.14 -5.53
CA GLY A 266 8.86 10.49 -4.52
C GLY A 266 7.56 9.67 -4.62
N ILE A 267 7.60 8.49 -5.26
CA ILE A 267 6.45 7.61 -5.44
C ILE A 267 6.39 6.62 -4.26
N THR A 268 5.44 6.83 -3.37
CA THR A 268 5.23 5.94 -2.21
C THR A 268 4.49 4.69 -2.64
N THR A 269 4.95 3.52 -2.19
CA THR A 269 4.35 2.21 -2.50
C THR A 269 3.77 1.56 -1.26
N PHE A 270 2.47 1.32 -1.27
CA PHE A 270 1.76 0.51 -0.28
C PHE A 270 1.73 -0.95 -0.75
N VAL A 271 2.15 -1.87 0.13
CA VAL A 271 2.17 -3.31 -0.19
C VAL A 271 1.02 -4.00 0.53
N VAL A 272 0.16 -4.67 -0.23
CA VAL A 272 -0.98 -5.45 0.25
C VAL A 272 -0.74 -6.92 -0.11
N GLY A 273 -0.68 -7.75 0.92
CA GLY A 273 -0.60 -9.21 0.79
C GLY A 273 -1.99 -9.84 0.87
N VAL A 274 -2.26 -10.85 0.04
CA VAL A 274 -3.48 -11.65 0.14
C VAL A 274 -3.13 -13.04 0.64
N ASP A 275 -3.59 -13.39 1.84
CA ASP A 275 -3.39 -14.69 2.48
C ASP A 275 -1.88 -15.08 2.52
N ILE A 276 -1.07 -14.13 2.99
CA ILE A 276 0.38 -14.32 3.11
C ILE A 276 0.70 -15.03 4.42
N VAL A 277 1.34 -16.20 4.28
CA VAL A 277 1.83 -16.99 5.41
C VAL A 277 3.35 -16.80 5.59
N ASN A 278 3.80 -16.78 6.84
CA ASN A 278 5.22 -16.71 7.17
C ASN A 278 5.87 -18.10 7.10
N SER A 279 6.17 -18.54 5.90
CA SER A 279 6.83 -19.83 5.64
C SER A 279 7.46 -19.85 4.25
N LEU A 280 8.44 -20.74 4.05
CA LEU A 280 9.03 -20.97 2.73
C LEU A 280 7.99 -21.60 1.79
N GLN A 281 7.83 -21.01 0.61
CA GLN A 281 6.93 -21.43 -0.48
C GLN A 281 7.73 -21.68 -1.77
N GLY A 282 7.11 -22.30 -2.79
CA GLY A 282 7.73 -22.49 -4.11
C GLY A 282 8.83 -23.55 -4.18
N VAL A 283 8.67 -24.67 -3.46
CA VAL A 283 9.67 -25.76 -3.49
C VAL A 283 9.45 -26.62 -4.73
N GLY A 284 10.26 -26.44 -5.78
CA GLY A 284 10.33 -27.38 -6.89
C GLY A 284 10.49 -26.75 -8.28
N GLN A 285 9.65 -27.21 -9.21
CA GLN A 285 9.48 -26.63 -10.55
C GLN A 285 7.99 -26.40 -10.76
N ASP A 286 7.45 -25.46 -10.00
CA ASP A 286 6.03 -25.14 -9.97
C ASP A 286 5.77 -23.70 -10.44
N GLY A 287 6.74 -23.01 -11.03
CA GLY A 287 6.55 -21.65 -11.52
C GLY A 287 6.41 -20.60 -10.41
N SER A 288 6.61 -20.98 -9.15
CA SER A 288 6.67 -20.09 -7.98
C SER A 288 8.09 -20.11 -7.42
N PRO A 289 8.66 -18.95 -7.03
CA PRO A 289 10.03 -18.92 -6.56
C PRO A 289 10.17 -19.52 -5.17
N GLU A 290 11.30 -20.20 -4.90
CA GLU A 290 11.64 -20.67 -3.55
C GLU A 290 11.96 -19.47 -2.63
N ALA A 291 10.98 -18.97 -1.90
CA ALA A 291 11.08 -17.78 -1.06
C ALA A 291 10.05 -17.78 0.08
N ASN A 292 10.29 -16.97 1.11
CA ASN A 292 9.30 -16.68 2.15
C ASN A 292 8.59 -15.36 1.80
N PRO A 293 7.34 -15.38 1.29
CA PRO A 293 6.64 -14.17 0.86
C PRO A 293 6.49 -13.13 1.97
N PHE A 294 6.34 -13.57 3.23
CA PHE A 294 6.27 -12.67 4.38
C PHE A 294 7.56 -11.84 4.54
N GLU A 295 8.72 -12.47 4.42
CA GLU A 295 10.01 -11.78 4.53
C GLU A 295 10.27 -10.87 3.32
N THR A 296 9.96 -11.35 2.11
CA THR A 296 10.20 -10.58 0.88
C THR A 296 9.28 -9.36 0.80
N LEU A 297 7.99 -9.50 1.11
CA LEU A 297 7.05 -8.37 1.10
C LEU A 297 7.32 -7.36 2.22
N ASN A 298 7.85 -7.81 3.36
CA ASN A 298 8.35 -6.89 4.39
C ASN A 298 9.46 -5.98 3.86
N ALA A 299 10.41 -6.54 3.08
CA ALA A 299 11.47 -5.75 2.46
C ALA A 299 10.92 -4.75 1.45
N VAL A 300 9.94 -5.16 0.63
CA VAL A 300 9.29 -4.26 -0.35
C VAL A 300 8.52 -3.13 0.35
N ALA A 301 7.79 -3.42 1.43
CA ALA A 301 7.03 -2.40 2.17
C ALA A 301 7.93 -1.36 2.84
N LEU A 302 9.08 -1.79 3.39
CA LEU A 302 10.10 -0.89 3.93
C LEU A 302 10.72 -0.03 2.83
N ALA A 303 11.09 -0.63 1.70
CA ALA A 303 11.64 0.08 0.54
C ALA A 303 10.65 1.10 -0.06
N GLY A 304 9.35 0.78 -0.06
CA GLY A 304 8.29 1.61 -0.62
C GLY A 304 7.91 2.84 0.20
N GLY A 305 8.50 3.01 1.39
CA GLY A 305 8.27 4.17 2.25
C GLY A 305 6.94 4.19 3.00
N ALA A 306 6.10 3.15 2.85
CA ALA A 306 4.82 3.02 3.56
C ALA A 306 4.65 1.67 4.30
N PRO A 307 5.58 1.29 5.19
CA PRO A 307 5.40 0.11 6.02
C PRO A 307 4.29 0.35 7.06
N LYS A 308 3.49 -0.69 7.31
CA LYS A 308 2.50 -0.75 8.39
C LYS A 308 3.14 -0.38 9.73
N ASN A 309 2.44 0.46 10.49
CA ASN A 309 2.90 0.99 11.78
C ASN A 309 4.35 1.53 11.75
N MET A 310 4.72 2.26 10.68
CA MET A 310 6.06 2.80 10.47
C MET A 310 7.17 1.74 10.53
N GLY A 311 6.83 0.49 10.21
CA GLY A 311 7.75 -0.63 10.26
C GLY A 311 8.11 -1.09 11.67
N MET A 312 7.30 -0.80 12.68
CA MET A 312 7.51 -1.31 14.05
C MET A 312 6.97 -2.74 14.25
N ASP A 313 5.93 -3.12 13.51
CA ASP A 313 5.28 -4.44 13.63
C ASP A 313 6.08 -5.54 12.93
N ALA A 314 5.98 -6.81 13.35
CA ALA A 314 6.68 -7.91 12.65
C ALA A 314 6.28 -8.00 11.17
N GLU A 315 5.01 -7.76 10.87
CA GLU A 315 4.45 -7.63 9.54
C GLU A 315 4.47 -6.15 9.12
N LYS A 316 5.22 -5.84 8.06
CA LYS A 316 5.42 -4.47 7.56
C LYS A 316 4.48 -4.12 6.41
N PHE A 317 3.80 -5.10 5.81
CA PHE A 317 2.82 -4.90 4.76
C PHE A 317 1.39 -5.05 5.31
N PHE A 318 0.37 -4.75 4.49
CA PHE A 318 -1.03 -4.92 4.87
C PHE A 318 -1.51 -6.30 4.41
N ASN A 319 -1.63 -7.25 5.33
CA ASN A 319 -2.05 -8.61 5.00
C ASN A 319 -3.55 -8.79 5.21
N SER A 320 -4.21 -9.40 4.24
CA SER A 320 -5.60 -9.86 4.34
C SER A 320 -5.57 -11.35 4.68
N THR A 321 -6.09 -11.72 5.86
CA THR A 321 -6.00 -13.09 6.43
C THR A 321 -7.30 -13.52 7.06
#